data_AF-A0A1H9HUK3-F1
#
_entry.id   AF-A0A1H9HUK3-F1
#
_cell.length_a   1.000
_cell.length_b   1.000
_cell.length_c   1.000
_cell.angle_alpha   90.00
_cell.angle_beta   90.00
_cell.angle_gamma   90.00
#
_symmetry.space_group_name_H-M   'P 1'
#
loop_
_entity.id
_entity.type
_entity.pdbx_description
1 polymer ?
#
loop_
_entity_poly.entity_id
_entity_poly.type
_entity_poly.pdbx_seq_one_letter_code
_entity_poly.pdbx_strand_id
1 'polypeptide(L)'
;MIVKKRESATDGVENVIISLYAKWMSKSDIEEQIRELYDFNITTSTISRITDRITDDIITWKNRPLEATYLIVWMDGIVFKVRENSKVVILDYQCRS
;
A
#
# COMPACT_ATOMS: atom_id res chain seq x y z
N MET A 1 29.90 3.42 16.19
CA MET A 1 28.76 3.25 15.29
C MET A 1 27.72 4.29 15.69
N ILE A 2 27.56 5.33 14.89
CA ILE A 2 26.73 6.50 15.21
C ILE A 2 25.29 6.12 14.93
N VAL A 3 24.51 5.87 15.98
CA VAL A 3 23.05 5.77 15.86
C VAL A 3 22.54 7.20 15.69
N LYS A 4 21.97 7.53 14.53
CA LYS A 4 21.30 8.83 14.33
C LYS A 4 20.17 8.91 15.35
N LYS A 5 20.17 10.00 16.11
CA LYS A 5 19.40 10.25 17.35
C LYS A 5 17.86 10.20 17.22
N ARG A 6 17.30 9.65 16.13
CA ARG A 6 15.86 9.58 15.87
C ARG A 6 15.37 8.28 15.20
N GLU A 7 16.25 7.39 14.75
CA GLU A 7 15.84 6.27 13.85
C GLU A 7 15.13 5.11 14.58
N SER A 8 15.45 4.80 15.85
CA SER A 8 14.96 3.53 16.45
C SER A 8 13.47 3.50 16.82
N ALA A 9 12.82 4.65 17.03
CA ALA A 9 11.41 4.72 17.37
C ALA A 9 10.52 4.99 16.14
N THR A 10 11.05 5.71 15.15
CA THR A 10 10.30 6.06 13.93
C THR A 10 10.13 4.86 13.00
N ASP A 11 11.13 3.99 12.88
CA ASP A 11 11.07 2.81 12.00
C ASP A 11 9.99 1.80 12.47
N GLY A 12 9.77 1.70 13.78
CA GLY A 12 8.68 0.89 14.33
C GLY A 12 7.29 1.40 13.94
N VAL A 13 7.11 2.72 13.96
CA VAL A 13 5.85 3.37 13.60
C VAL A 13 5.57 3.27 12.10
N GLU A 14 6.59 3.41 11.25
CA GLU A 14 6.45 3.19 9.81
C GLU A 14 5.94 1.78 9.50
N ASN A 15 6.51 0.74 10.13
CA ASN A 15 6.06 -0.64 9.95
C ASN A 15 4.61 -0.87 10.40
N VAL A 16 4.17 -0.20 11.48
CA VAL A 16 2.78 -0.27 11.93
C VAL A 16 1.85 0.39 10.90
N ILE A 17 2.21 1.57 10.38
CA ILE A 17 1.44 2.25 9.32
C ILE A 17 1.30 1.35 8.09
N ILE A 18 2.39 0.69 7.66
CA ILE A 18 2.39 -0.25 6.53
C ILE A 18 1.45 -1.42 6.80
N SER A 19 1.49 -1.99 8.01
CA SER A 19 0.60 -3.10 8.41
C SER A 19 -0.87 -2.69 8.38
N LEU A 20 -1.22 -1.51 8.89
CA LEU A 20 -2.59 -1.01 8.90
C LEU A 20 -3.07 -0.69 7.48
N TYR A 21 -2.21 -0.13 6.64
CA TYR A 21 -2.50 0.09 5.23
C TYR A 21 -2.74 -1.23 4.47
N ALA A 22 -1.94 -2.27 4.74
CA ALA A 22 -2.12 -3.60 4.18
C ALA A 22 -3.43 -4.28 4.62
N LYS A 23 -4.01 -3.85 5.76
CA LYS A 23 -5.33 -4.26 6.23
C LYS A 23 -6.49 -3.44 5.64
N TRP A 24 -6.23 -2.67 4.58
CA TRP A 24 -7.23 -1.87 3.88
C TRP A 24 -7.85 -0.75 4.71
N MET A 25 -7.15 -0.28 5.76
CA MET A 25 -7.61 0.88 6.53
C MET A 25 -7.42 2.17 5.74
N SER A 26 -8.37 3.10 5.85
CA SER A 26 -8.22 4.40 5.21
C SER A 26 -7.15 5.23 5.92
N LYS A 27 -6.55 6.22 5.23
CA LYS A 27 -5.53 7.09 5.82
C LYS A 27 -6.05 7.82 7.09
N SER A 28 -7.35 8.13 7.14
CA SER A 28 -8.01 8.73 8.30
C SER A 28 -8.15 7.75 9.46
N ASP A 29 -8.52 6.50 9.18
CA ASP A 29 -8.67 5.46 10.21
C ASP A 29 -7.30 5.11 10.82
N ILE A 30 -6.25 5.09 10.00
CA ILE A 30 -4.88 4.84 10.45
C ILE A 30 -4.41 5.98 11.37
N GLU A 31 -4.71 7.24 11.04
CA GLU A 31 -4.41 8.39 11.90
C GLU A 31 -5.09 8.27 13.27
N GLU A 32 -6.37 7.91 13.30
CA GLU A 32 -7.12 7.71 14.54
C GLU A 32 -6.58 6.56 15.38
N GLN A 33 -6.32 5.40 14.76
CA GLN A 33 -5.76 4.22 15.44
C GLN A 33 -4.38 4.50 16.05
N ILE A 34 -3.52 5.24 15.36
CA ILE A 34 -2.19 5.59 15.88
C ILE A 34 -2.29 6.57 17.04
N ARG A 35 -3.20 7.54 16.94
CA ARG A 35 -3.48 8.49 18.03
C ARG A 35 -3.95 7.76 19.28
N GLU A 36 -4.82 6.76 19.16
CA GLU A 36 -5.30 5.97 20.29
C GLU A 36 -4.23 5.05 20.91
N LEU A 37 -3.40 4.42 20.09
CA LEU A 37 -2.44 3.40 20.56
C LEU A 37 -1.12 3.98 21.08
N TYR A 38 -0.66 5.09 20.50
CA TYR A 38 0.68 5.63 20.75
C TYR A 38 0.69 7.08 21.25
N ASP A 39 -0.47 7.74 21.38
CA ASP A 39 -0.64 9.14 21.82
C ASP A 39 0.23 10.15 21.04
N PHE A 40 0.71 9.76 19.85
CA PHE A 40 1.44 10.62 18.93
C PHE A 40 0.49 11.20 17.89
N ASN A 41 0.58 12.51 17.68
CA ASN A 41 -0.17 13.18 16.63
C ASN A 41 0.60 13.08 15.30
N ILE A 42 0.23 12.11 14.46
CA ILE A 42 0.77 11.95 13.11
C ILE A 42 -0.24 12.47 12.12
N THR A 43 0.17 13.43 11.30
CA THR A 43 -0.69 13.98 10.26
C THR A 43 -0.90 12.97 9.12
N THR A 44 -2.10 12.97 8.51
CA THR A 44 -2.37 12.28 7.24
C THR A 44 -1.29 12.52 6.16
N SER A 45 -0.65 13.72 6.14
CA SER A 45 0.43 14.03 5.20
C SER A 45 1.69 13.17 5.41
N THR A 46 2.00 12.83 6.66
CA THR A 46 3.12 11.95 7.02
C THR A 46 2.81 10.51 6.63
N ILE A 47 1.58 10.05 6.91
CA ILE A 47 1.09 8.74 6.48
C ILE A 47 1.16 8.62 4.96
N SER A 48 0.73 9.65 4.22
CA SER A 48 0.80 9.63 2.75
C SER A 48 2.23 9.47 2.27
N ARG A 49 3.19 10.27 2.78
CA ARG A 49 4.61 10.15 2.41
C ARG A 49 5.15 8.74 2.64
N ILE A 50 4.74 8.07 3.71
CA ILE A 50 5.16 6.69 4.01
C ILE A 50 4.51 5.72 3.01
N THR A 51 3.20 5.83 2.76
CA THR A 51 2.49 4.98 1.79
C THR A 51 2.93 5.20 0.34
N ASP A 52 3.38 6.40 0.00
CA ASP A 52 3.84 6.74 -1.35
C ASP A 52 5.17 6.02 -1.67
N ARG A 53 6.06 5.85 -0.69
CA ARG A 53 7.29 5.05 -0.85
C ARG A 53 7.01 3.60 -1.26
N ILE A 54 5.98 3.00 -0.66
CA ILE A 54 5.56 1.62 -0.98
C ILE A 54 4.93 1.57 -2.37
N THR A 55 4.26 2.65 -2.78
CA THR A 55 3.63 2.74 -4.10
C THR A 55 4.69 2.64 -5.21
N ASP A 56 5.84 3.29 -5.03
CA ASP A 56 6.98 3.17 -5.96
C ASP A 56 7.54 1.73 -6.02
N ASP A 57 7.62 1.05 -4.87
CA ASP A 57 8.03 -0.35 -4.80
C ASP A 57 7.03 -1.27 -5.53
N ILE A 58 5.71 -1.01 -5.38
CA ILE A 58 4.65 -1.72 -6.10
C ILE A 58 4.79 -1.52 -7.61
N ILE A 59 5.05 -0.29 -8.07
CA ILE A 59 5.26 0.00 -9.49
C ILE A 59 6.47 -0.78 -10.03
N THR A 60 7.57 -0.76 -9.29
CA THR A 60 8.79 -1.48 -9.64
C THR A 60 8.54 -2.99 -9.70
N TRP A 61 7.81 -3.53 -8.73
CA TRP A 61 7.42 -4.94 -8.70
C TRP A 61 6.51 -5.32 -9.86
N LYS A 62 5.58 -4.45 -10.25
CA LYS A 62 4.71 -4.66 -11.42
C LYS A 62 5.45 -4.64 -12.75
N ASN A 63 6.52 -3.84 -12.85
CA ASN A 63 7.31 -3.68 -14.09
C ASN A 63 8.54 -4.60 -14.17
N ARG A 64 8.70 -5.54 -13.23
CA ARG A 64 9.84 -6.46 -13.25
C ARG A 64 9.80 -7.34 -14.51
N PRO A 65 10.94 -7.60 -15.17
CA PRO A 65 10.97 -8.47 -16.34
C PRO A 65 10.55 -9.89 -15.96
N LEU A 66 9.62 -10.46 -16.74
CA LEU A 66 9.22 -11.87 -16.63
C LEU A 66 10.19 -12.74 -17.44
N GLU A 67 10.28 -14.02 -17.07
CA GLU A 67 11.07 -14.99 -17.82
C GLU A 67 10.41 -15.31 -19.16
N ALA A 68 11.22 -15.63 -20.18
CA ALA A 68 10.73 -15.85 -21.54
C ALA A 68 9.89 -17.14 -21.69
N THR A 69 9.91 -18.05 -20.71
CA THR A 69 9.23 -19.34 -20.84
C THR A 69 8.55 -19.75 -19.53
N TYR A 70 7.23 -19.91 -19.59
CA TYR A 70 6.43 -20.49 -18.52
C TYR A 70 5.69 -21.72 -19.06
N LEU A 71 5.84 -22.87 -18.40
CA LEU A 71 5.22 -24.14 -18.84
C LEU A 71 3.69 -24.11 -18.70
N ILE A 72 3.19 -23.47 -17.63
CA ILE A 72 1.76 -23.31 -17.34
C ILE A 72 1.57 -21.94 -16.68
N VAL A 73 0.58 -21.17 -17.15
CA VAL A 73 0.16 -19.89 -16.55
C VAL A 73 -1.31 -19.98 -16.19
N TRP A 74 -1.65 -19.57 -14.97
CA TRP A 74 -3.02 -19.48 -14.48
C TRP A 74 -3.46 -18.03 -14.49
N MET A 75 -4.69 -17.78 -14.94
CA MET A 75 -5.33 -16.47 -14.81
C MET A 75 -6.52 -16.59 -13.88
N ASP A 76 -6.58 -15.69 -12.89
CA ASP A 76 -7.72 -15.52 -12.01
C ASP A 76 -8.42 -14.20 -12.32
N GLY A 77 -9.74 -14.17 -12.19
CA GLY A 77 -10.59 -13.04 -12.51
C GLY A 77 -11.39 -12.62 -11.28
N ILE A 78 -11.14 -11.40 -10.78
CA ILE A 78 -11.90 -10.80 -9.69
C ILE A 78 -12.74 -9.67 -10.25
N VAL A 79 -14.07 -9.79 -10.10
CA VAL A 79 -15.03 -8.81 -10.62
C VAL A 79 -15.24 -7.69 -9.60
N PHE A 80 -14.85 -6.47 -9.97
CA PHE A 80 -15.10 -5.28 -9.16
C PHE A 80 -16.18 -4.39 -9.78
N LYS A 81 -17.14 -3.95 -8.97
CA LYS A 81 -18.10 -2.91 -9.35
C LYS A 81 -17.46 -1.56 -9.10
N VAL A 82 -17.03 -0.89 -10.17
CA VAL A 82 -16.43 0.45 -10.07
C VAL A 82 -17.42 1.48 -10.62
N ARG A 83 -17.53 2.62 -9.94
CA ARG A 83 -18.29 3.77 -10.45
C ARG A 83 -17.34 4.69 -11.18
N GLU A 84 -17.56 4.86 -12.47
CA GLU A 84 -16.82 5.79 -13.32
C GLU A 84 -17.83 6.71 -14.01
N ASN A 85 -17.69 8.04 -13.83
CA ASN A 85 -18.56 9.06 -14.46
C ASN A 85 -20.08 8.78 -14.31
N SER A 86 -20.53 8.45 -13.10
CA SER A 86 -21.93 8.15 -12.75
C SER A 86 -22.52 6.89 -13.41
N LYS A 87 -21.71 6.06 -14.05
CA LYS A 87 -22.08 4.73 -14.54
C LYS A 87 -21.34 3.65 -13.74
N VAL A 88 -22.06 2.59 -13.38
CA VAL A 88 -21.42 1.40 -12.78
C VAL A 88 -20.83 0.59 -13.92
N VAL A 89 -19.50 0.54 -13.99
CA VAL A 89 -18.75 -0.29 -14.93
C VAL A 89 -18.29 -1.53 -14.18
N ILE A 90 -18.54 -2.69 -14.77
CA ILE A 90 -17.97 -3.96 -14.31
C ILE A 90 -16.57 -4.03 -14.90
N LEU A 91 -15.54 -3.90 -14.06
CA LEU A 91 -14.16 -4.02 -14.51
C LEU A 91 -13.70 -5.46 -14.23
N ASP A 92 -13.57 -6.24 -15.30
CA ASP A 92 -12.74 -7.45 -15.31
C ASP A 92 -11.30 -7.00 -15.55
N TYR A 93 -10.45 -7.11 -14.53
CA TYR A 93 -9.03 -6.87 -14.70
C TYR A 93 -8.39 -8.06 -15.39
N GLN A 94 -7.97 -7.86 -16.63
CA GLN A 94 -7.20 -8.81 -17.42
C GLN A 94 -5.71 -8.70 -17.09
N CYS A 95 -5.02 -9.84 -17.10
CA CYS A 95 -3.58 -9.98 -16.91
C CYS A 95 -2.79 -9.09 -17.89
N ARG A 96 -1.86 -8.28 -17.36
CA ARG A 96 -0.73 -7.74 -18.14
C ARG A 96 0.48 -8.62 -17.85
N SER A 97 0.81 -9.47 -18.82
CA SER A 97 2.15 -10.05 -19.00
C SER A 97 3.16 -8.95 -19.31
#